data_AF-A0A8C4UHX6-F1
#
_entry.id   AF-A0A8C4UHX6-F1
#
_cell.length_a   1.000
_cell.length_b   1.000
_cell.length_c   1.000
_cell.angle_alpha   90.00
_cell.angle_beta   90.00
_cell.angle_gamma   90.00
#
_symmetry.space_group_name_H-M   'P 1'
#
loop_
_entity.id
_entity.type
_entity.pdbx_description
1 polymer ?
#
loop_
_entity_poly.entity_id
_entity_poly.type
_entity_poly.pdbx_seq_one_letter_code
_entity_poly.pdbx_strand_id
1 'polypeptide(L)'
;MSATCAVSRKAQPPLRPPSERDPPAKAMRRGLRQGHEGELEPEPEQEQAEAAGGGGGRPGAERAASLGDECRRRQPHEPRALAASASAAGAEEEERMEREHFRRIINAFRYYGTNMHERVNRTERQFKSLPANQQSLLPQFLPHLAKIRKCIDHNQEILQTIVNDCVNMFENKEYGEHGRWKITPASTFDMDKLKSTLKQFVRDWSEEGKPERDSCYQPIISEIVKNFPKERW
;
A
#
# COMPACT_ATOMS: atom_id res chain seq x y z
N MET A 1 -48.55 11.16 -34.10
CA MET A 1 -47.35 11.91 -34.54
C MET A 1 -46.15 11.09 -34.11
N SER A 2 -45.57 10.33 -35.04
CA SER A 2 -44.44 9.42 -34.78
C SER A 2 -43.26 9.93 -35.60
N ALA A 3 -42.19 10.36 -34.93
CA ALA A 3 -40.98 10.85 -35.57
C ALA A 3 -39.85 9.83 -35.35
N THR A 4 -39.73 8.89 -36.29
CA THR A 4 -38.56 8.03 -36.42
C THR A 4 -37.46 8.80 -37.13
N CYS A 5 -36.42 9.19 -36.40
CA CYS A 5 -35.22 9.80 -36.97
C CYS A 5 -34.26 8.70 -37.44
N ALA A 6 -34.12 8.56 -38.76
CA ALA A 6 -33.19 7.65 -39.41
C ALA A 6 -31.78 8.29 -39.43
N VAL A 7 -30.80 7.66 -38.77
CA VAL A 7 -29.40 8.06 -38.87
C VAL A 7 -28.67 7.14 -39.85
N SER A 8 -28.17 7.79 -40.91
CA SER A 8 -27.45 7.24 -42.05
C SER A 8 -26.14 6.55 -41.65
N ARG A 9 -25.97 5.27 -42.04
CA ARG A 9 -24.72 4.52 -41.86
C ARG A 9 -23.72 4.91 -42.95
N LYS A 10 -22.76 5.77 -42.62
CA LYS A 10 -21.56 5.96 -43.47
C LYS A 10 -20.66 4.72 -43.35
N ALA A 11 -20.29 4.16 -44.50
CA ALA A 11 -19.43 2.99 -44.64
C ALA A 11 -18.01 3.25 -44.13
N GLN A 12 -17.47 2.31 -43.34
CA GLN A 12 -16.05 2.25 -42.98
C GLN A 12 -15.24 1.67 -44.16
N PRO A 13 -14.03 2.20 -44.44
CA PRO A 13 -13.13 1.59 -45.42
C PRO A 13 -12.50 0.28 -44.88
N PRO A 14 -12.13 -0.67 -45.76
CA PRO A 14 -11.70 -2.01 -45.35
C PRO A 14 -10.33 -2.02 -44.66
N LEU A 15 -10.21 -2.86 -43.64
CA LEU A 15 -8.98 -3.16 -42.90
C LEU A 15 -7.93 -3.78 -43.84
N ARG A 16 -6.68 -3.29 -43.75
CA ARG A 16 -5.54 -3.84 -44.48
C ARG A 16 -5.12 -5.21 -43.88
N PRO A 17 -4.67 -6.18 -44.70
CA PRO A 17 -4.21 -7.48 -44.21
C PRO A 17 -2.85 -7.37 -43.47
N PRO A 18 -2.51 -8.36 -42.62
CA PRO A 18 -1.34 -8.30 -41.75
C PRO A 18 -0.05 -8.37 -42.57
N SER A 19 0.85 -7.41 -42.41
CA SER A 19 2.22 -7.52 -42.94
C SER A 19 3.08 -8.31 -41.96
N GLU A 20 3.60 -9.45 -42.42
CA GLU A 20 4.66 -10.19 -41.75
C GLU A 20 5.89 -9.30 -41.55
N ARG A 21 6.14 -8.88 -40.30
CA ARG A 21 7.47 -8.69 -39.69
C ARG A 21 7.32 -8.02 -38.31
N ASP A 22 7.11 -8.83 -37.28
CA ASP A 22 7.44 -8.48 -35.89
C ASP A 22 8.51 -9.45 -35.38
N PRO A 23 9.67 -8.97 -34.87
CA PRO A 23 10.69 -9.82 -34.28
C PRO A 23 10.28 -10.28 -32.86
N PRO A 24 10.67 -11.49 -32.42
CA PRO A 24 10.26 -12.02 -31.13
C PRO A 24 10.92 -11.30 -29.95
N ALA A 25 10.16 -11.22 -28.85
CA ALA A 25 10.55 -10.65 -27.58
C ALA A 25 11.86 -11.23 -27.02
N LYS A 26 12.66 -10.34 -26.44
CA LYS A 26 14.02 -10.56 -25.93
C LYS A 26 14.07 -11.65 -24.84
N ALA A 27 14.93 -12.64 -25.07
CA ALA A 27 15.39 -13.57 -24.05
C ALA A 27 16.22 -12.83 -22.97
N MET A 28 15.91 -13.09 -21.70
CA MET A 28 16.69 -12.65 -20.54
C MET A 28 18.11 -13.23 -20.59
N ARG A 29 19.12 -12.37 -20.78
CA ARG A 29 20.51 -12.71 -20.45
C ARG A 29 20.77 -12.38 -18.98
N ARG A 30 21.10 -13.42 -18.22
CA ARG A 30 21.58 -13.38 -16.83
C ARG A 30 22.98 -12.77 -16.82
N GLY A 31 23.12 -11.54 -16.34
CA GLY A 31 24.41 -10.87 -16.14
C GLY A 31 24.89 -11.03 -14.70
N LEU A 32 26.10 -11.55 -14.52
CA LEU A 32 26.83 -11.57 -13.24
C LEU A 32 26.99 -10.14 -12.70
N ARG A 33 26.66 -9.91 -11.42
CA ARG A 33 27.12 -8.74 -10.67
C ARG A 33 28.33 -9.14 -9.82
N GLN A 34 29.49 -8.57 -10.14
CA GLN A 34 30.64 -8.50 -9.24
C GLN A 34 30.39 -7.41 -8.20
N GLY A 35 30.88 -7.65 -6.98
CA GLY A 35 30.66 -6.83 -5.80
C GLY A 35 31.41 -5.49 -5.80
N HIS A 36 30.86 -4.56 -5.04
CA HIS A 36 31.60 -3.48 -4.41
C HIS A 36 30.96 -3.20 -3.06
N GLU A 37 31.78 -3.28 -2.02
CA GLU A 37 31.45 -3.07 -0.61
C GLU A 37 31.31 -1.57 -0.31
N GLY A 38 30.48 -1.21 0.68
CA GLY A 38 30.30 0.16 1.13
C GLY A 38 29.12 0.33 2.10
N GLU A 39 29.40 0.05 3.37
CA GLU A 39 28.83 0.60 4.61
C GLU A 39 27.30 0.64 4.81
N LEU A 40 26.81 -0.29 5.63
CA LEU A 40 25.50 -0.31 6.29
C LEU A 40 25.70 -0.03 7.79
N GLU A 41 25.15 1.07 8.28
CA GLU A 41 24.95 1.36 9.70
C GLU A 41 23.84 0.43 10.28
N PRO A 42 23.96 -0.07 11.53
CA PRO A 42 23.06 -1.10 12.06
C PRO A 42 21.81 -0.54 12.76
N GLU A 43 20.66 -1.14 12.47
CA GLU A 43 19.43 -1.07 13.28
C GLU A 43 19.50 -2.10 14.43
N PRO A 44 18.97 -1.82 15.65
CA PRO A 44 19.08 -2.74 16.77
C PRO A 44 17.96 -3.81 16.76
N GLU A 45 18.34 -5.08 16.61
CA GLU A 45 17.47 -6.24 16.81
C GLU A 45 17.38 -6.60 18.30
N GLN A 46 16.14 -6.72 18.81
CA GLN A 46 15.83 -7.17 20.15
C GLN A 46 15.86 -8.70 20.23
N GLU A 47 16.65 -9.19 21.18
CA GLU A 47 16.94 -10.60 21.46
C GLU A 47 15.70 -11.32 22.04
N GLN A 48 15.17 -12.32 21.33
CA GLN A 48 14.29 -13.34 21.90
C GLN A 48 15.01 -14.69 21.84
N ALA A 49 15.29 -15.23 23.03
CA ALA A 49 15.89 -16.54 23.20
C ALA A 49 14.82 -17.63 23.14
N GLU A 50 14.98 -18.59 22.23
CA GLU A 50 14.36 -19.92 22.32
C GLU A 50 15.44 -21.01 22.28
N ALA A 51 15.23 -22.01 23.14
CA ALA A 51 16.14 -23.10 23.42
C ALA A 51 15.68 -24.41 22.76
N ALA A 52 16.62 -25.12 22.14
CA ALA A 52 16.75 -26.59 22.03
C ALA A 52 17.91 -26.88 21.06
N GLY A 53 18.83 -27.82 21.22
CA GLY A 53 19.10 -28.89 22.17
C GLY A 53 20.18 -29.80 21.54
N GLY A 54 21.01 -30.46 22.34
CA GLY A 54 21.78 -31.63 21.88
C GLY A 54 23.22 -31.79 22.38
N GLY A 55 23.41 -32.68 23.35
CA GLY A 55 24.44 -33.74 23.28
C GLY A 55 25.72 -33.63 24.13
N GLY A 56 25.87 -34.55 25.10
CA GLY A 56 27.19 -35.12 25.44
C GLY A 56 27.47 -35.42 26.92
N GLY A 57 27.66 -36.71 27.27
CA GLY A 57 28.69 -37.17 28.21
C GLY A 57 28.33 -37.46 29.68
N ARG A 58 28.35 -38.75 30.05
CA ARG A 58 28.43 -39.35 31.41
C ARG A 58 29.83 -39.14 32.07
N PRO A 59 30.16 -39.61 33.31
CA PRO A 59 29.46 -40.48 34.31
C PRO A 59 29.43 -39.84 35.74
N GLY A 60 28.93 -40.37 36.86
CA GLY A 60 28.33 -41.62 37.34
C GLY A 60 28.69 -41.75 38.84
N ALA A 61 27.72 -41.90 39.77
CA ALA A 61 27.86 -42.57 41.08
C ALA A 61 26.57 -42.45 41.96
N GLU A 62 26.02 -43.63 42.28
CA GLU A 62 25.52 -44.12 43.58
C GLU A 62 24.36 -43.44 44.38
N ARG A 63 23.27 -44.24 44.49
CA ARG A 63 22.44 -44.60 45.68
C ARG A 63 22.06 -43.52 46.72
N ALA A 64 20.75 -43.32 46.96
CA ALA A 64 19.98 -43.95 48.06
C ALA A 64 18.61 -43.26 48.35
N ALA A 65 17.59 -44.10 48.51
CA ALA A 65 16.37 -44.06 49.34
C ALA A 65 15.81 -42.75 49.98
N SER A 66 14.53 -42.50 49.64
CA SER A 66 13.34 -42.45 50.52
C SER A 66 13.01 -41.24 51.43
N LEU A 67 11.69 -41.07 51.55
CA LEU A 67 10.88 -40.38 52.58
C LEU A 67 10.62 -38.88 52.39
N GLY A 68 9.32 -38.57 52.44
CA GLY A 68 8.76 -37.25 52.17
C GLY A 68 8.74 -36.32 53.37
N ASP A 69 8.26 -35.10 53.14
CA ASP A 69 7.52 -34.31 54.14
C ASP A 69 6.81 -33.13 53.46
N GLU A 70 5.69 -32.73 54.03
CA GLU A 70 4.83 -31.65 53.58
C GLU A 70 5.53 -30.29 53.70
N CYS A 71 5.47 -29.47 52.65
CA CYS A 71 5.55 -28.02 52.83
C CYS A 71 4.50 -27.35 51.96
N ARG A 72 3.34 -27.13 52.59
CA ARG A 72 2.24 -26.30 52.09
C ARG A 72 2.71 -24.85 51.94
N ARG A 73 3.34 -24.51 50.81
CA ARG A 73 3.66 -23.12 50.44
C ARG A 73 2.36 -22.38 50.13
N ARG A 74 1.94 -21.46 51.00
CA ARG A 74 0.94 -20.44 50.68
C ARG A 74 1.47 -19.61 49.50
N GLN A 75 0.82 -19.67 48.35
CA GLN A 75 1.08 -18.75 47.24
C GLN A 75 0.57 -17.35 47.62
N PRO A 76 1.33 -16.27 47.41
CA PRO A 76 0.78 -14.94 47.36
C PRO A 76 -0.09 -14.84 46.10
N HIS A 77 -1.39 -14.60 46.29
CA HIS A 77 -2.33 -14.28 45.22
C HIS A 77 -2.06 -12.86 44.68
N GLU A 78 -0.94 -12.64 43.97
CA GLU A 78 -0.75 -11.44 43.14
C GLU A 78 -0.07 -11.71 41.78
N PRO A 79 -0.67 -12.47 40.84
CA PRO A 79 -0.26 -12.39 39.43
C PRO A 79 -1.32 -11.77 38.51
N ARG A 80 -2.60 -11.74 38.94
CA ARG A 80 -3.71 -11.40 38.03
C ARG A 80 -3.90 -9.91 37.82
N ALA A 81 -3.61 -9.08 38.83
CA ALA A 81 -3.71 -7.62 38.71
C ALA A 81 -2.57 -7.05 37.84
N LEU A 82 -1.35 -7.55 38.01
CA LEU A 82 -0.17 -7.16 37.22
C LEU A 82 -0.26 -7.60 35.75
N ALA A 83 -0.80 -8.79 35.49
CA ALA A 83 -1.05 -9.26 34.12
C ALA A 83 -2.17 -8.45 33.43
N ALA A 84 -3.23 -8.09 34.16
CA ALA A 84 -4.31 -7.25 33.64
C ALA A 84 -3.86 -5.80 33.37
N SER A 85 -3.00 -5.23 34.23
CA SER A 85 -2.42 -3.90 33.99
C SER A 85 -1.43 -3.90 32.83
N ALA A 86 -0.66 -4.97 32.65
CA ALA A 86 0.24 -5.12 31.50
C ALA A 86 -0.54 -5.26 30.18
N SER A 87 -1.66 -5.99 30.17
CA SER A 87 -2.53 -6.07 28.98
C SER A 87 -3.25 -4.74 28.69
N ALA A 88 -3.64 -3.99 29.72
CA ALA A 88 -4.25 -2.67 29.55
C ALA A 88 -3.24 -1.65 29.01
N ALA A 89 -2.02 -1.64 29.54
CA ALA A 89 -0.94 -0.78 29.05
C ALA A 89 -0.55 -1.09 27.59
N GLY A 90 -0.58 -2.37 27.20
CA GLY A 90 -0.36 -2.77 25.80
C GLY A 90 -1.45 -2.26 24.85
N ALA A 91 -2.71 -2.32 25.27
CA ALA A 91 -3.83 -1.82 24.47
C ALA A 91 -3.82 -0.29 24.33
N GLU A 92 -3.48 0.45 25.40
CA GLU A 92 -3.34 1.91 25.35
C GLU A 92 -2.22 2.35 24.39
N GLU A 93 -1.11 1.61 24.37
CA GLU A 93 0.01 1.88 23.46
C GLU A 93 -0.34 1.57 22.00
N GLU A 94 -1.08 0.49 21.74
CA GLU A 94 -1.61 0.18 20.41
C GLU A 94 -2.53 1.30 19.89
N GLU A 95 -3.46 1.76 20.73
CA GLU A 95 -4.37 2.86 20.40
C GLU A 95 -3.59 4.16 20.08
N ARG A 96 -2.51 4.44 20.82
CA ARG A 96 -1.62 5.58 20.54
C ARG A 96 -0.92 5.43 19.18
N MET A 97 -0.39 4.26 18.87
CA MET A 97 0.25 3.98 17.58
C MET A 97 -0.74 4.09 16.43
N GLU A 98 -1.97 3.61 16.59
CA GLU A 98 -3.05 3.76 15.61
C GLU A 98 -3.40 5.22 15.37
N ARG A 99 -3.52 6.02 16.44
CA ARG A 99 -3.75 7.47 16.36
C ARG A 99 -2.64 8.17 15.58
N GLU A 100 -1.38 7.86 15.87
CA GLU A 100 -0.21 8.43 15.19
C GLU A 100 -0.15 8.00 13.72
N HIS A 101 -0.45 6.73 13.45
CA HIS A 101 -0.52 6.18 12.11
C HIS A 101 -1.61 6.86 11.29
N PHE A 102 -2.82 6.98 11.84
CA PHE A 102 -3.94 7.71 11.22
C PHE A 102 -3.52 9.14 10.86
N ARG A 103 -2.89 9.83 11.82
CA ARG A 103 -2.30 11.17 11.64
C ARG A 103 -1.38 11.26 10.43
N ARG A 104 -0.45 10.32 10.35
CA ARG A 104 0.56 10.24 9.30
C ARG A 104 -0.08 10.03 7.93
N ILE A 105 -1.09 9.18 7.85
CA ILE A 105 -1.83 8.93 6.62
C ILE A 105 -2.61 10.18 6.19
N ILE A 106 -3.35 10.83 7.10
CA ILE A 106 -4.05 12.09 6.76
C ILE A 106 -3.08 13.16 6.25
N ASN A 107 -1.91 13.31 6.88
CA ASN A 107 -0.88 14.21 6.39
C ASN A 107 -0.39 13.83 4.98
N ALA A 108 -0.18 12.54 4.70
CA ALA A 108 0.23 12.06 3.38
C ALA A 108 -0.81 12.40 2.30
N PHE A 109 -2.10 12.17 2.55
CA PHE A 109 -3.18 12.55 1.63
C PHE A 109 -3.16 14.06 1.36
N ARG A 110 -2.94 14.88 2.39
CA ARG A 110 -2.83 16.34 2.23
C ARG A 110 -1.58 16.79 1.48
N TYR A 111 -0.49 16.04 1.54
CA TYR A 111 0.80 16.37 0.93
C TYR A 111 0.96 15.91 -0.54
N TYR A 112 0.06 15.06 -1.05
CA TYR A 112 0.16 14.48 -2.41
C TYR A 112 0.39 15.53 -3.51
N GLY A 113 -0.42 16.59 -3.54
CA GLY A 113 -0.33 17.66 -4.54
C GLY A 113 1.05 18.33 -4.53
N THR A 114 1.55 18.69 -3.34
CA THR A 114 2.89 19.28 -3.16
C THR A 114 3.97 18.35 -3.72
N ASN A 115 3.96 17.06 -3.33
CA ASN A 115 4.93 16.09 -3.80
C ASN A 115 4.90 15.90 -5.33
N MET A 116 3.70 15.80 -5.91
CA MET A 116 3.55 15.60 -7.35
C MET A 116 3.95 16.85 -8.15
N HIS A 117 3.63 18.06 -7.69
CA HIS A 117 4.08 19.29 -8.33
C HIS A 117 5.61 19.45 -8.28
N GLU A 118 6.26 19.09 -7.17
CA GLU A 118 7.72 19.10 -7.08
C GLU A 118 8.36 18.19 -8.13
N ARG A 119 7.78 17.02 -8.39
CA ARG A 119 8.24 16.11 -9.45
C ARG A 119 8.10 16.74 -10.82
N VAL A 120 6.94 17.35 -11.13
CA VAL A 120 6.72 18.04 -12.42
C VAL A 120 7.66 19.25 -12.56
N ASN A 121 7.86 20.02 -11.50
CA ASN A 121 8.80 21.16 -11.48
C ASN A 121 10.23 20.72 -11.80
N ARG A 122 10.67 19.57 -11.25
CA ARG A 122 11.98 19.00 -11.53
C ARG A 122 12.11 18.61 -13.01
N THR A 123 11.12 17.93 -13.56
CA THR A 123 11.07 17.56 -14.98
C THR A 123 11.06 18.78 -15.89
N GLU A 124 10.33 19.84 -15.54
CA GLU A 124 10.30 21.08 -16.29
C GLU A 124 11.67 21.78 -16.30
N ARG A 125 12.35 21.85 -15.14
CA ARG A 125 13.71 22.39 -15.05
C ARG A 125 14.70 21.61 -15.91
N GLN A 126 14.61 20.28 -15.87
CA GLN A 126 15.45 19.41 -16.72
C GLN A 126 15.21 19.69 -18.21
N PHE A 127 13.95 19.82 -18.64
CA PHE A 127 13.65 20.15 -20.03
C PHE A 127 14.19 21.54 -20.44
N LYS A 128 14.01 22.55 -19.58
CA LYS A 128 14.51 23.91 -19.81
C LYS A 128 16.04 23.98 -19.85
N SER A 129 16.74 23.04 -19.23
CA SER A 129 18.20 22.96 -19.27
C SER A 129 18.76 22.39 -20.59
N LEU A 130 17.92 21.82 -21.45
CA LEU A 130 18.34 21.26 -22.74
C LEU A 130 18.67 22.38 -23.75
N PRO A 131 19.54 22.12 -24.73
CA PRO A 131 19.76 23.04 -25.87
C PRO A 131 18.47 23.37 -26.63
N ALA A 132 18.37 24.58 -27.17
CA ALA A 132 17.17 25.07 -27.86
C ALA A 132 16.75 24.20 -29.07
N ASN A 133 17.73 23.62 -29.77
CA ASN A 133 17.47 22.71 -30.89
C ASN A 133 16.84 21.37 -30.45
N GLN A 134 17.06 20.94 -29.21
CA GLN A 134 16.40 19.75 -28.66
C GLN A 134 15.02 20.09 -28.11
N GLN A 135 14.88 21.26 -27.49
CA GLN A 135 13.57 21.74 -27.02
C GLN A 135 12.59 21.92 -28.19
N SER A 136 13.05 22.42 -29.34
CA SER A 136 12.22 22.62 -30.53
C SER A 136 11.71 21.31 -31.16
N LEU A 137 12.36 20.16 -30.89
CA LEU A 137 11.85 18.85 -31.29
C LEU A 137 10.60 18.43 -30.50
N LEU A 138 10.37 19.04 -29.34
CA LEU A 138 9.29 18.68 -28.40
C LEU A 138 8.44 19.90 -28.03
N PRO A 139 7.80 20.58 -29.01
CA PRO A 139 7.07 21.83 -28.76
C PRO A 139 5.87 21.65 -27.83
N GLN A 140 5.32 20.43 -27.72
CA GLN A 140 4.17 20.11 -26.88
C GLN A 140 4.53 19.66 -25.47
N PHE A 141 5.82 19.60 -25.11
CA PHE A 141 6.26 19.10 -23.81
C PHE A 141 5.76 19.97 -22.64
N LEU A 142 5.99 21.29 -22.69
CA LEU A 142 5.54 22.21 -21.65
C LEU A 142 4.00 22.30 -21.56
N PRO A 143 3.24 22.39 -22.67
CA PRO A 143 1.79 22.26 -22.63
C PRO A 143 1.31 20.94 -22.00
N HIS A 144 2.00 19.84 -22.24
CA HIS A 144 1.67 18.56 -21.63
C HIS A 144 1.91 18.56 -20.11
N LEU A 145 3.03 19.13 -19.64
CA LEU A 145 3.26 19.31 -18.20
C LEU A 145 2.17 20.16 -17.54
N ALA A 146 1.66 21.19 -18.21
CA ALA A 146 0.53 21.99 -17.71
C ALA A 146 -0.75 21.16 -17.56
N LYS A 147 -1.03 20.24 -18.50
CA LYS A 147 -2.15 19.28 -18.36
C LYS A 147 -1.94 18.35 -17.17
N ILE A 148 -0.73 17.83 -16.97
CA ILE A 148 -0.40 16.98 -15.82
C ILE A 148 -0.65 17.73 -14.50
N ARG A 149 -0.28 19.02 -14.41
CA ARG A 149 -0.56 19.85 -13.21
C ARG A 149 -2.06 19.89 -12.90
N LYS A 150 -2.91 20.14 -13.90
CA LYS A 150 -4.37 20.12 -13.72
C LYS A 150 -4.89 18.76 -13.21
N CYS A 151 -4.34 17.65 -13.72
CA CYS A 151 -4.68 16.32 -13.21
C CYS A 151 -4.22 16.11 -11.76
N ILE A 152 -3.06 16.66 -11.37
CA ILE A 152 -2.59 16.64 -9.99
C ILE A 152 -3.54 17.40 -9.08
N ASP A 153 -3.95 18.61 -9.49
CA ASP A 153 -4.89 19.46 -8.74
C ASP A 153 -6.22 18.73 -8.54
N HIS A 154 -6.79 18.16 -9.61
CA HIS A 154 -8.04 17.43 -9.53
C HIS A 154 -7.94 16.17 -8.66
N ASN A 155 -6.85 15.42 -8.76
CA ASN A 155 -6.63 14.26 -7.89
C ASN A 155 -6.47 14.69 -6.42
N GLN A 156 -5.83 15.83 -6.16
CA GLN A 156 -5.71 16.39 -4.81
C GLN A 156 -7.09 16.75 -4.24
N GLU A 157 -8.00 17.31 -5.04
CA GLU A 157 -9.37 17.60 -4.62
C GLU A 157 -10.10 16.33 -4.16
N ILE A 158 -10.01 15.25 -4.95
CA ILE A 158 -10.60 13.94 -4.59
C ILE A 158 -10.02 13.42 -3.26
N LEU A 159 -8.69 13.47 -3.10
CA LEU A 159 -8.04 13.02 -1.87
C LEU A 159 -8.44 13.88 -0.65
N GLN A 160 -8.65 15.18 -0.83
CA GLN A 160 -9.16 16.06 0.24
C GLN A 160 -10.59 15.73 0.62
N THR A 161 -11.46 15.43 -0.36
CA THR A 161 -12.83 14.98 -0.07
C THR A 161 -12.81 13.71 0.76
N ILE A 162 -12.01 12.72 0.39
CA ILE A 162 -11.85 11.47 1.17
C ILE A 162 -11.41 11.79 2.60
N VAL A 163 -10.38 12.63 2.77
CA VAL A 163 -9.91 13.03 4.10
C VAL A 163 -11.04 13.68 4.89
N ASN A 164 -11.73 14.66 4.33
CA ASN A 164 -12.79 15.41 5.00
C ASN A 164 -13.93 14.49 5.46
N ASP A 165 -14.30 13.49 4.66
CA ASP A 165 -15.34 12.53 5.03
C ASP A 165 -14.84 11.59 6.14
N CYS A 166 -13.60 11.09 6.03
CA CYS A 166 -13.01 10.19 7.02
C CYS A 166 -12.89 10.82 8.41
N VAL A 167 -12.56 12.11 8.51
CA VAL A 167 -12.38 12.73 9.83
C VAL A 167 -13.71 12.95 10.57
N ASN A 168 -14.83 12.96 9.85
CA ASN A 168 -16.17 13.07 10.42
C ASN A 168 -16.82 11.71 10.74
N MET A 169 -16.16 10.57 10.42
CA MET A 169 -16.68 9.25 10.76
C MET A 169 -16.62 9.00 12.27
N PHE A 170 -17.69 8.42 12.83
CA PHE A 170 -17.93 8.23 14.26
C PHE A 170 -16.77 7.54 15.02
N GLU A 171 -16.04 6.64 14.35
CA GLU A 171 -14.88 5.92 14.88
C GLU A 171 -13.59 6.77 14.96
N ASN A 172 -13.49 7.86 14.20
CA ASN A 172 -12.29 8.71 14.12
C ASN A 172 -12.38 9.99 14.97
N LYS A 173 -13.51 10.18 15.67
CA LYS A 173 -13.82 11.41 16.39
C LYS A 173 -12.82 11.69 17.54
N GLU A 174 -12.23 10.64 18.09
CA GLU A 174 -11.20 10.72 19.15
C GLU A 174 -9.80 11.09 18.63
N TYR A 175 -9.57 10.95 17.32
CA TYR A 175 -8.33 11.38 16.66
C TYR A 175 -8.41 12.82 16.12
N GLY A 176 -9.58 13.44 16.27
CA GLY A 176 -10.02 14.60 15.54
C GLY A 176 -9.68 15.96 16.14
N GLU A 177 -8.41 16.27 16.45
CA GLU A 177 -8.02 17.69 16.60
C GLU A 177 -7.85 18.35 15.22
N HIS A 178 -8.99 18.74 14.62
CA HIS A 178 -9.10 19.30 13.27
C HIS A 178 -8.79 20.79 13.20
N GLY A 179 -7.53 21.22 13.04
CA GLY A 179 -7.38 22.57 12.49
C GLY A 179 -6.03 23.25 12.47
N ARG A 180 -4.97 22.66 13.03
CA ARG A 180 -3.69 23.38 13.16
C ARG A 180 -2.46 22.63 12.71
N TRP A 181 -2.64 21.48 12.09
CA TRP A 181 -1.50 20.64 11.76
C TRP A 181 -0.92 21.14 10.44
N LYS A 182 0.28 21.71 10.54
CA LYS A 182 1.06 22.09 9.38
C LYS A 182 1.27 20.84 8.54
N ILE A 183 1.00 20.94 7.24
CA ILE A 183 1.31 19.87 6.30
C ILE A 183 2.83 19.70 6.34
N THR A 184 3.29 18.52 6.74
CA THR A 184 4.72 18.18 6.73
C THR A 184 5.04 17.30 5.54
N PRO A 185 6.29 17.29 5.05
CA PRO A 185 6.71 16.34 4.02
C PRO A 185 6.42 14.91 4.47
N ALA A 186 5.65 14.19 3.65
CA ALA A 186 5.35 12.79 3.90
C ALA A 186 6.45 11.88 3.31
N SER A 187 6.53 10.66 3.85
CA SER A 187 7.49 9.66 3.36
C SER A 187 7.23 9.29 1.91
N THR A 188 8.30 8.98 1.17
CA THR A 188 8.21 8.46 -0.21
C THR A 188 7.36 7.18 -0.27
N PHE A 189 7.47 6.33 0.75
CA PHE A 189 6.68 5.10 0.88
C PHE A 189 5.18 5.39 0.91
N ASP A 190 4.76 6.42 1.66
CA ASP A 190 3.34 6.81 1.74
C ASP A 190 2.85 7.40 0.42
N MET A 191 3.71 8.14 -0.29
CA MET A 191 3.38 8.64 -1.63
C MET A 191 3.20 7.51 -2.65
N ASP A 192 3.98 6.43 -2.55
CA ASP A 192 3.86 5.27 -3.43
C ASP A 192 2.61 4.44 -3.10
N LYS A 193 2.25 4.34 -1.82
CA LYS A 193 0.94 3.82 -1.40
C LYS A 193 -0.20 4.64 -1.98
N LEU A 194 -0.17 5.97 -1.88
CA LEU A 194 -1.21 6.83 -2.46
C LEU A 194 -1.38 6.66 -3.96
N LYS A 195 -0.28 6.57 -4.71
CA LYS A 195 -0.35 6.28 -6.16
C LYS A 195 -1.00 4.93 -6.44
N SER A 196 -0.75 3.94 -5.58
CA SER A 196 -1.37 2.61 -5.69
C SER A 196 -2.85 2.66 -5.34
N THR A 197 -3.23 3.41 -4.30
CA THR A 197 -4.63 3.67 -3.94
C THR A 197 -5.40 4.33 -5.08
N LEU A 198 -4.83 5.34 -5.74
CA LEU A 198 -5.45 5.98 -6.91
C LEU A 198 -5.69 4.98 -8.06
N LYS A 199 -4.76 4.03 -8.27
CA LYS A 199 -4.93 2.98 -9.29
C LYS A 199 -6.00 1.95 -8.88
N GLN A 200 -6.14 1.69 -7.58
CA GLN A 200 -7.15 0.76 -7.07
C GLN A 200 -8.58 1.24 -7.39
N PHE A 201 -8.83 2.56 -7.42
CA PHE A 201 -10.12 3.11 -7.86
C PHE A 201 -10.47 2.70 -9.29
N VAL A 202 -9.48 2.68 -10.21
CA VAL A 202 -9.70 2.22 -11.59
C VAL A 202 -10.09 0.74 -11.59
N ARG A 203 -9.30 -0.09 -10.91
CA ARG A 203 -9.54 -1.54 -10.84
C ARG A 203 -10.91 -1.87 -10.28
N ASP A 204 -11.28 -1.33 -9.13
CA ASP A 204 -12.47 -1.76 -8.40
C ASP A 204 -13.74 -1.00 -8.79
N TRP A 205 -13.63 0.28 -9.15
CA TRP A 205 -14.78 1.18 -9.22
C TRP A 205 -14.96 1.89 -10.56
N SER A 206 -14.05 1.73 -11.53
CA SER A 206 -14.24 2.30 -12.87
C SER A 206 -14.73 1.28 -13.90
N GLU A 207 -15.26 1.78 -15.02
CA GLU A 207 -15.66 0.93 -16.14
C GLU A 207 -14.45 0.29 -16.82
N GLU A 208 -13.34 1.03 -16.94
CA GLU A 208 -12.08 0.57 -17.53
C GLU A 208 -11.46 -0.61 -16.76
N GLY A 209 -11.72 -0.72 -15.45
CA GLY A 209 -11.28 -1.87 -14.64
C GLY A 209 -12.13 -3.14 -14.82
N LYS A 210 -13.27 -3.08 -15.53
CA LYS A 210 -14.16 -4.23 -15.74
C LYS A 210 -13.47 -5.50 -16.25
N PRO A 211 -12.65 -5.49 -17.32
CA PRO A 211 -11.99 -6.71 -17.79
C PRO A 211 -11.08 -7.36 -16.72
N GLU A 212 -10.45 -6.56 -15.86
CA GLU A 212 -9.62 -7.04 -14.76
C GLU A 212 -10.47 -7.66 -13.64
N ARG A 213 -11.58 -6.99 -13.26
CA ARG A 213 -12.56 -7.56 -12.32
C ARG A 213 -13.20 -8.82 -12.85
N ASP A 214 -13.50 -8.89 -14.14
CA ASP A 214 -14.08 -10.07 -14.74
C ASP A 214 -13.09 -11.25 -14.68
N SER A 215 -11.80 -10.99 -14.89
CA SER A 215 -10.75 -12.02 -14.80
C SER A 215 -10.46 -12.46 -13.37
N CYS A 216 -10.51 -11.56 -12.39
CA CYS A 216 -10.17 -11.86 -10.98
C CYS A 216 -11.37 -12.27 -10.13
N TYR A 217 -12.49 -11.54 -10.20
CA TYR A 217 -13.63 -11.71 -9.30
C TYR A 217 -14.64 -12.72 -9.82
N GLN A 218 -14.85 -12.86 -11.14
CA GLN A 218 -15.84 -13.80 -11.66
C GLN A 218 -15.53 -15.27 -11.33
N PRO A 219 -14.27 -15.76 -11.38
CA PRO A 219 -13.98 -17.14 -10.95
C PRO A 219 -14.37 -17.39 -9.49
N ILE A 220 -14.09 -16.42 -8.61
CA ILE A 220 -14.41 -16.50 -7.19
C ILE A 220 -15.93 -16.49 -6.99
N ILE A 221 -16.63 -15.55 -7.61
CA ILE A 221 -18.10 -15.42 -7.54
C ILE A 221 -18.78 -16.69 -8.08
N SER A 222 -18.27 -17.24 -9.19
CA SER A 222 -18.82 -18.45 -9.82
C SER A 222 -18.71 -19.65 -8.88
N GLU A 223 -17.58 -19.83 -8.20
CA GLU A 223 -17.43 -20.89 -7.21
C GLU A 223 -18.32 -20.66 -5.98
N ILE A 224 -18.51 -19.42 -5.52
CA ILE A 224 -19.43 -19.11 -4.43
C ILE A 224 -20.87 -19.50 -4.81
N VAL A 225 -21.36 -19.08 -5.98
CA VAL A 225 -22.72 -19.37 -6.46
C VAL A 225 -22.93 -20.87 -6.66
N LYS A 226 -21.93 -21.58 -7.17
CA LYS A 226 -21.96 -23.04 -7.37
C LYS A 226 -22.06 -23.81 -6.06
N ASN A 227 -21.36 -23.38 -5.01
CA ASN A 227 -21.37 -24.06 -3.71
C ASN A 227 -22.54 -23.63 -2.81
N PHE A 228 -23.00 -22.38 -2.96
CA PHE A 228 -24.09 -21.77 -2.19
C PHE A 228 -25.20 -21.28 -3.13
N PRO A 229 -25.93 -22.19 -3.79
CA PRO A 229 -27.03 -21.81 -4.67
C PRO A 229 -28.18 -21.19 -3.86
N LYS A 230 -28.85 -20.20 -4.46
CA LYS A 230 -29.89 -19.41 -3.78
C LYS A 230 -31.08 -20.26 -3.34
N GLU A 231 -31.33 -21.39 -3.99
CA GLU A 231 -32.47 -22.27 -3.67
C GLU A 231 -32.24 -23.10 -2.39
N ARG A 232 -31.03 -23.07 -1.81
CA ARG A 232 -30.69 -23.83 -0.59
C ARG A 232 -30.88 -23.04 0.72
N TRP A 233 -31.31 -21.78 0.64
CA TRP A 233 -31.49 -20.84 1.75
C TRP A 233 -32.70 -19.92 1.50
#